data_AF-A0A1V6F8C9-F1
#
_entry.id   AF-A0A1V6F8C9-F1
#
_cell.length_a   1.000
_cell.length_b   1.000
_cell.length_c   1.000
_cell.angle_alpha   90.00
_cell.angle_beta   90.00
_cell.angle_gamma   90.00
#
_symmetry.space_group_name_H-M   'P 1'
#
loop_
_entity.id
_entity.type
_entity.pdbx_description
1 polymer ?
#
loop_
_entity_poly.entity_id
_entity_poly.type
_entity_poly.pdbx_seq_one_letter_code
_entity_poly.pdbx_strand_id
1 'polypeptide(L)'
;MNRGTVDFIASLENLKEGDLGILRKLRGARLDEKLPGFDLFSALWWPLRQKNQRAPKREVAWLIAKLFAEFRFEQREGATLPILMGGICRKLEPKKELPRVLARFDQLASLDIMQMEEPLSVIMGILRKHQQVCLDWVGLTDVLSFWEQEPVKREWSDSFIKAYKINKEDSDVD
;
A
#
# COMPACT_ATOMS: atom_id res chain seq x y z
N MET A 1 7.82 1.92 14.90
CA MET A 1 7.16 0.85 14.13
C MET A 1 6.11 0.17 15.00
N ASN A 2 4.90 -0.02 14.49
CA ASN A 2 3.80 -0.65 15.23
C ASN A 2 3.92 -2.18 15.23
N ARG A 3 4.22 -2.77 16.40
CA ARG A 3 4.43 -4.23 16.54
C ARG A 3 3.25 -5.06 16.03
N GLY A 4 2.02 -4.59 16.19
CA GLY A 4 0.83 -5.30 15.70
C GLY A 4 0.74 -5.34 14.17
N THR A 5 1.21 -4.29 13.49
CA THR A 5 1.27 -4.24 12.03
C THR A 5 2.38 -5.15 11.50
N VAL A 6 3.53 -5.19 12.17
CA VAL A 6 4.64 -6.11 11.82
C VAL A 6 4.17 -7.56 11.91
N ASP A 7 3.53 -7.95 13.01
CA ASP A 7 3.01 -9.31 13.20
C ASP A 7 1.94 -9.67 12.14
N PHE A 8 1.14 -8.67 11.72
CA PHE A 8 0.14 -8.84 10.65
C PHE A 8 0.78 -9.13 9.29
N ILE A 9 1.77 -8.33 8.87
CA ILE A 9 2.48 -8.56 7.60
C ILE A 9 3.22 -9.89 7.63
N ALA A 10 3.88 -10.23 8.74
CA ALA A 10 4.53 -11.53 8.90
C ALA A 10 3.52 -12.69 8.79
N SER A 11 2.29 -12.52 9.28
CA SER A 11 1.24 -13.53 9.12
C SER A 11 0.82 -13.71 7.66
N LEU A 12 0.78 -12.63 6.87
CA LEU A 12 0.49 -12.68 5.44
C LEU A 12 1.62 -13.35 4.62
N GLU A 13 2.88 -13.13 4.99
CA GLU A 13 4.04 -13.79 4.39
C GLU A 13 4.03 -15.31 4.59
N ASN A 14 3.44 -15.78 5.70
CA ASN A 14 3.34 -17.20 6.03
C ASN A 14 2.09 -17.90 5.46
N LEU A 15 1.23 -17.18 4.73
CA LEU A 15 0.06 -17.78 4.10
C LEU A 15 0.46 -18.77 3.01
N LYS A 16 -0.37 -19.80 2.81
CA LYS A 16 -0.21 -20.75 1.71
C LYS A 16 -0.80 -20.16 0.42
N GLU A 17 -0.30 -20.59 -0.74
CA GLU A 17 -0.82 -20.11 -2.02
C GLU A 17 -2.32 -20.37 -2.24
N GLY A 18 -2.88 -21.42 -1.61
CA GLY A 18 -4.32 -21.65 -1.60
C GLY A 18 -5.11 -20.50 -0.94
N ASP A 19 -4.68 -20.07 0.24
CA ASP A 19 -5.30 -18.97 1.01
C ASP A 19 -5.17 -17.64 0.27
N LEU A 20 -4.02 -17.43 -0.37
CA LEU A 20 -3.73 -16.25 -1.16
C LEU A 20 -4.55 -16.23 -2.46
N GLY A 21 -4.80 -17.40 -3.05
CA GLY A 21 -5.76 -17.58 -4.13
C GLY A 21 -7.19 -17.21 -3.73
N ILE A 22 -7.60 -17.49 -2.49
CA ILE A 22 -8.91 -17.07 -1.95
C ILE A 22 -8.95 -15.54 -1.82
N LEU A 23 -7.94 -14.92 -1.22
CA LEU A 23 -7.87 -13.45 -1.06
C LEU A 23 -7.93 -12.72 -2.42
N ARG A 24 -7.23 -13.21 -3.45
CA ARG A 24 -7.31 -12.65 -4.81
C ARG A 24 -8.71 -12.69 -5.41
N LYS A 25 -9.50 -13.73 -5.13
CA LYS A 25 -10.91 -13.86 -5.59
C LYS A 25 -11.89 -12.93 -4.85
N LEU A 26 -11.41 -12.23 -3.83
CA LEU A 26 -12.18 -11.29 -3.01
C LEU A 26 -11.88 -9.84 -3.34
N ARG A 27 -11.12 -9.59 -4.42
CA ARG A 27 -10.94 -8.24 -4.96
C ARG A 27 -12.30 -7.57 -5.22
N GLY A 28 -12.43 -6.32 -4.79
CA GLY A 28 -13.64 -5.53 -4.87
C GLY A 28 -14.77 -5.99 -3.94
N ALA A 29 -14.61 -7.13 -3.25
CA ALA A 29 -15.59 -7.61 -2.29
C ALA A 29 -15.37 -6.95 -0.92
N ARG A 30 -16.48 -6.59 -0.28
CA ARG A 30 -16.49 -6.18 1.13
C ARG A 30 -16.28 -7.40 2.02
N LEU A 31 -15.82 -7.14 3.25
CA LEU A 31 -15.46 -8.18 4.20
C LEU A 31 -16.65 -9.10 4.55
N ASP A 32 -17.85 -8.55 4.56
CA ASP A 32 -19.11 -9.21 4.92
C ASP A 32 -19.81 -9.93 3.74
N GLU A 33 -19.29 -9.84 2.52
CA GLU A 33 -19.97 -10.36 1.33
C GLU A 33 -19.75 -11.86 1.09
N LYS A 34 -18.63 -12.44 1.55
CA LYS A 34 -18.32 -13.86 1.32
C LYS A 34 -17.77 -14.54 2.58
N LEU A 35 -18.51 -15.52 3.09
CA LEU A 35 -18.20 -16.24 4.32
C LEU A 35 -16.79 -16.87 4.36
N PRO A 36 -16.30 -17.58 3.31
CA PRO A 36 -14.95 -18.15 3.36
C PRO A 36 -13.84 -17.08 3.44
N GLY A 37 -14.09 -15.91 2.86
CA GLY A 37 -13.19 -14.76 2.93
C GLY A 37 -13.16 -14.14 4.32
N PHE A 38 -14.32 -14.00 4.92
CA PHE A 38 -14.49 -13.55 6.30
C PHE A 38 -13.79 -14.48 7.30
N ASP A 39 -13.96 -15.79 7.17
CA ASP A 39 -13.34 -16.78 8.06
C ASP A 39 -11.81 -16.74 7.95
N LEU A 40 -11.27 -16.74 6.73
CA LEU A 40 -9.83 -16.62 6.49
C LEU A 40 -9.28 -15.32 7.10
N PHE A 41 -9.94 -14.18 6.84
CA PHE A 41 -9.49 -12.89 7.34
C PHE A 41 -9.57 -12.80 8.86
N SER A 42 -10.66 -13.26 9.47
CA SER A 42 -10.86 -13.22 10.91
C SER A 42 -9.84 -14.08 11.65
N ALA A 43 -9.49 -15.25 11.10
CA ALA A 43 -8.42 -16.09 11.63
C ALA A 43 -7.04 -15.40 11.64
N LEU A 44 -6.78 -14.52 10.67
CA LEU A 44 -5.53 -13.75 10.59
C LEU A 44 -5.54 -12.53 11.52
N TRP A 45 -6.62 -11.74 11.48
CA TRP A 45 -6.66 -10.41 12.10
C TRP A 45 -7.06 -10.44 13.58
N TRP A 46 -8.02 -11.30 13.95
CA TRP A 46 -8.60 -11.30 15.31
C TRP A 46 -7.58 -11.64 16.41
N PRO A 47 -6.73 -12.68 16.27
CA PRO A 47 -5.73 -12.99 17.29
C PRO A 47 -4.73 -11.86 17.52
N LEU A 48 -4.38 -11.11 16.47
CA LEU A 48 -3.48 -9.96 16.56
C LEU A 48 -4.15 -8.81 17.31
N ARG A 49 -5.43 -8.54 17.01
CA ARG A 49 -6.21 -7.50 17.69
C ARG A 49 -6.42 -7.80 19.17
N GLN A 50 -6.65 -9.07 19.53
CA GLN A 50 -6.76 -9.49 20.93
C GLN A 50 -5.47 -9.23 21.73
N LYS A 51 -4.31 -9.49 21.11
CA LYS A 51 -3.00 -9.31 21.76
C LYS A 51 -2.56 -7.85 21.79
N ASN A 52 -2.93 -7.06 20.77
CA ASN A 52 -2.48 -5.69 20.62
C ASN A 52 -3.61 -4.81 20.08
N GLN A 53 -4.09 -3.87 20.90
CA GLN A 53 -5.10 -2.90 20.49
C GLN A 53 -4.64 -1.97 19.36
N ARG A 54 -3.33 -1.85 19.15
CA ARG A 54 -2.73 -1.10 18.03
C ARG A 54 -2.65 -1.89 16.73
N ALA A 55 -3.17 -3.13 16.67
CA ALA A 55 -3.30 -3.85 15.41
C ALA A 55 -4.07 -3.00 14.37
N PRO A 56 -3.75 -3.13 13.07
CA PRO A 56 -4.34 -2.28 12.03
C PRO A 56 -5.86 -2.30 12.07
N LYS A 57 -6.47 -1.18 11.67
CA LYS A 57 -7.93 -1.07 11.55
C LYS A 57 -8.44 -2.19 10.62
N ARG A 58 -9.62 -2.73 10.92
CA ARG A 58 -10.16 -3.91 10.25
C ARG A 58 -10.24 -3.72 8.73
N GLU A 59 -10.76 -2.58 8.30
CA GLU A 59 -10.97 -2.23 6.90
C GLU A 59 -9.61 -2.09 6.17
N VAL A 60 -8.60 -1.54 6.84
CA VAL A 60 -7.24 -1.42 6.32
C VAL A 60 -6.55 -2.78 6.23
N ALA A 61 -6.65 -3.60 7.27
CA ALA A 61 -6.12 -4.96 7.26
C ALA A 61 -6.75 -5.79 6.13
N TRP A 62 -8.05 -5.62 5.90
CA TRP A 62 -8.76 -6.29 4.80
C TRP A 62 -8.24 -5.85 3.43
N LEU A 63 -8.11 -4.54 3.23
CA LEU A 63 -7.53 -3.97 2.01
C LEU A 63 -6.10 -4.49 1.77
N ILE A 64 -5.24 -4.44 2.78
CA ILE A 64 -3.84 -4.86 2.69
C ILE A 64 -3.74 -6.35 2.39
N ALA A 65 -4.54 -7.21 3.04
CA ALA A 65 -4.53 -8.65 2.77
C ALA A 65 -4.82 -8.97 1.29
N LYS A 66 -5.79 -8.27 0.69
CA LYS A 66 -6.12 -8.42 -0.74
C LYS A 66 -5.00 -7.91 -1.65
N LEU A 67 -4.47 -6.73 -1.38
CA LEU A 67 -3.35 -6.17 -2.16
C LEU A 67 -2.09 -7.04 -2.06
N PHE A 68 -1.76 -7.55 -0.87
CA PHE A 68 -0.61 -8.43 -0.64
C PHE A 68 -0.74 -9.76 -1.39
N ALA A 69 -1.96 -10.30 -1.46
CA ALA A 69 -2.22 -11.51 -2.22
C ALA A 69 -2.11 -11.31 -3.73
N GLU A 70 -2.44 -10.10 -4.23
CA GLU A 70 -2.31 -9.74 -5.65
C GLU A 70 -0.88 -9.34 -6.03
N PHE A 71 -0.16 -8.64 -5.15
CA PHE A 71 1.16 -8.07 -5.40
C PHE A 71 2.18 -8.58 -4.39
N ARG A 72 3.15 -9.37 -4.85
CA ARG A 72 4.18 -10.05 -4.04
C ARG A 72 5.46 -9.25 -3.89
N PHE A 73 5.36 -8.01 -3.42
CA PHE A 73 6.56 -7.25 -3.09
C PHE A 73 7.15 -7.76 -1.78
N GLU A 74 8.46 -7.93 -1.72
CA GLU A 74 9.16 -8.22 -0.47
C GLU A 74 9.00 -7.06 0.51
N GLN A 75 8.70 -7.36 1.78
CA GLN A 75 8.70 -6.33 2.82
C GLN A 75 10.09 -5.70 2.95
N ARG A 76 10.17 -4.37 2.81
CA ARG A 76 11.41 -3.62 3.06
C ARG A 76 11.12 -2.28 3.71
N GLU A 77 11.61 -2.10 4.93
CA GLU A 77 11.48 -0.83 5.66
C GLU A 77 12.09 0.33 4.85
N GLY A 78 11.37 1.44 4.80
CA GLY A 78 11.80 2.66 4.09
C GLY A 78 11.54 2.64 2.58
N ALA A 79 11.18 1.50 1.98
CA ALA A 79 10.68 1.43 0.60
C ALA A 79 9.21 1.87 0.51
N THR A 80 8.88 3.05 1.04
CA THR A 80 7.50 3.54 1.15
C THR A 80 6.92 3.90 -0.21
N LEU A 81 5.59 3.78 -0.35
CA LEU A 81 4.90 4.04 -1.62
C LEU A 81 5.20 5.45 -2.20
N PRO A 82 5.20 6.54 -1.41
CA PRO A 82 5.60 7.87 -1.90
C PRO A 82 7.02 7.94 -2.45
N ILE A 83 7.97 7.27 -1.78
CA ILE A 83 9.38 7.30 -2.18
C ILE A 83 9.56 6.55 -3.51
N LEU A 84 8.97 5.35 -3.62
CA LEU A 84 9.04 4.55 -4.84
C LEU A 84 8.38 5.27 -6.02
N MET A 85 7.19 5.84 -5.81
CA MET A 85 6.48 6.59 -6.84
C MET A 85 7.22 7.87 -7.25
N GLY A 86 7.80 8.62 -6.30
CA GLY A 86 8.66 9.77 -6.61
C GLY A 86 9.85 9.36 -7.48
N GLY A 87 10.49 8.23 -7.15
CA GLY A 87 11.57 7.64 -7.95
C GLY A 87 11.15 7.25 -9.37
N ILE A 88 9.97 6.66 -9.54
CA ILE A 88 9.40 6.29 -10.84
C ILE A 88 9.07 7.54 -11.65
N CYS A 89 8.32 8.49 -11.08
CA CYS A 89 7.88 9.70 -11.76
C CYS A 89 9.04 10.55 -12.32
N ARG A 90 10.21 10.53 -11.67
CA ARG A 90 11.42 11.17 -12.21
C ARG A 90 11.88 10.63 -13.56
N LYS A 91 11.62 9.35 -13.82
CA LYS A 91 12.09 8.64 -15.03
C LYS A 91 11.04 8.62 -16.14
N LEU A 92 9.83 9.14 -15.88
CA LEU A 92 8.73 9.13 -16.85
C LEU A 92 8.84 10.28 -17.85
N GLU A 93 8.30 10.05 -19.05
CA GLU A 93 8.20 11.09 -20.07
C GLU A 93 7.30 12.26 -19.60
N PRO A 94 7.83 13.50 -19.45
CA PRO A 94 7.10 14.59 -18.80
C PRO A 94 5.79 15.01 -19.48
N LYS A 95 5.71 14.89 -20.81
CA LYS A 95 4.56 15.36 -21.60
C LYS A 95 3.48 14.31 -21.83
N LYS A 96 3.74 13.04 -21.47
CA LYS A 96 2.87 11.92 -21.85
C LYS A 96 2.52 11.02 -20.68
N GLU A 97 3.54 10.44 -20.04
CA GLU A 97 3.33 9.44 -19.00
C GLU A 97 3.20 10.07 -17.62
N LEU A 98 4.05 11.05 -17.31
CA LEU A 98 4.10 11.70 -16.00
C LEU A 98 2.73 12.27 -15.56
N PRO A 99 2.00 13.06 -16.37
CA PRO A 99 0.74 13.66 -15.91
C PRO A 99 -0.31 12.61 -15.53
N ARG A 100 -0.34 11.48 -16.26
CA ARG A 100 -1.29 10.39 -16.03
C ARG A 100 -0.97 9.61 -14.75
N VAL A 101 0.31 9.35 -14.51
CA VAL A 101 0.75 8.64 -13.31
C VAL A 101 0.59 9.52 -12.07
N LEU A 102 0.97 10.79 -12.18
CA LEU A 102 0.83 11.76 -11.09
C LEU A 102 -0.64 11.96 -10.69
N ALA A 103 -1.54 12.16 -11.66
CA ALA A 103 -2.97 12.30 -11.39
C ALA A 103 -3.56 11.09 -10.64
N ARG A 104 -3.14 9.86 -10.97
CA ARG A 104 -3.57 8.65 -10.26
C ARG A 104 -3.04 8.58 -8.84
N PHE A 105 -1.79 9.01 -8.62
CA PHE A 105 -1.18 9.00 -7.30
C PHE A 105 -1.79 10.09 -6.40
N ASP A 106 -1.97 11.30 -6.93
CA ASP A 106 -2.57 12.44 -6.22
C ASP A 106 -4.03 12.15 -5.86
N GLN A 107 -4.76 11.43 -6.72
CA GLN A 107 -6.13 11.01 -6.43
C GLN A 107 -6.25 10.25 -5.10
N LEU A 108 -5.22 9.50 -4.67
CA LEU A 108 -5.29 8.76 -3.42
C LEU A 108 -5.60 9.68 -2.22
N ALA A 109 -5.06 10.90 -2.19
CA ALA A 109 -5.20 11.82 -1.07
C ALA A 109 -6.65 12.30 -0.83
N SER A 110 -7.51 12.23 -1.85
CA SER A 110 -8.91 12.63 -1.78
C SER A 110 -9.87 11.47 -1.48
N LEU A 111 -9.38 10.23 -1.45
CA LEU A 111 -10.21 9.04 -1.25
C LEU A 111 -10.25 8.62 0.21
N ASP A 112 -11.40 8.07 0.60
CA ASP A 112 -11.52 7.31 1.84
C ASP A 112 -10.94 5.89 1.67
N ILE A 113 -10.78 5.19 2.79
CA ILE A 113 -10.23 3.83 2.78
C ILE A 113 -11.09 2.82 2.00
N MET A 114 -12.40 3.03 1.93
CA MET A 114 -13.33 2.11 1.26
C MET A 114 -13.24 2.21 -0.26
N GLN A 115 -12.81 3.36 -0.77
CA GLN A 115 -12.62 3.63 -2.20
C GLN A 115 -11.18 3.35 -2.68
N MET A 116 -10.30 2.96 -1.77
CA MET A 116 -8.85 2.98 -2.01
C MET A 116 -8.33 1.74 -2.75
N GLU A 117 -9.08 0.63 -2.77
CA GLU A 117 -8.63 -0.65 -3.30
C GLU A 117 -8.21 -0.59 -4.78
N GLU A 118 -9.10 -0.12 -5.65
CA GLU A 118 -8.83 -0.08 -7.08
C GLU A 118 -7.72 0.93 -7.42
N PRO A 119 -7.74 2.17 -6.90
CA PRO A 119 -6.66 3.13 -7.12
C PRO A 119 -5.30 2.62 -6.62
N LEU A 120 -5.22 1.99 -5.44
CA LEU A 120 -3.97 1.38 -4.97
C LEU A 120 -3.53 0.21 -5.85
N SER A 121 -4.44 -0.67 -6.28
CA SER A 121 -4.12 -1.77 -7.20
C SER A 121 -3.49 -1.24 -8.51
N VAL A 122 -3.99 -0.12 -9.04
CA VAL A 122 -3.38 0.57 -10.19
C VAL A 122 -1.97 1.06 -9.88
N ILE A 123 -1.76 1.70 -8.72
CA ILE A 123 -0.42 2.17 -8.31
C ILE A 123 0.55 0.99 -8.10
N MET A 124 0.12 -0.11 -7.47
CA MET A 124 0.92 -1.32 -7.33
C MET A 124 1.26 -1.95 -8.70
N GLY A 125 0.32 -1.89 -9.64
CA GLY A 125 0.55 -2.28 -11.04
C GLY A 125 1.65 -1.45 -11.71
N ILE A 126 1.74 -0.15 -11.40
CA ILE A 126 2.81 0.73 -11.87
C ILE A 126 4.15 0.33 -11.23
N LEU A 127 4.19 0.10 -9.91
CA LEU A 127 5.42 -0.38 -9.24
C LEU A 127 5.95 -1.67 -9.90
N ARG A 128 5.07 -2.63 -10.14
CA ARG A 128 5.40 -3.90 -10.81
C ARG A 128 5.91 -3.67 -12.25
N LYS A 129 5.24 -2.80 -13.02
CA LYS A 129 5.68 -2.44 -14.39
C LYS A 129 7.10 -1.85 -14.39
N HIS A 130 7.44 -1.08 -13.36
CA HIS A 130 8.76 -0.48 -13.16
C HIS A 130 9.71 -1.37 -12.33
N GLN A 131 9.47 -2.69 -12.31
CA GLN A 131 10.36 -3.71 -11.74
C GLN A 131 10.72 -3.48 -10.26
N GLN A 132 9.84 -2.81 -9.50
CA GLN A 132 10.02 -2.76 -8.05
C GLN A 132 9.78 -4.16 -7.48
N VAL A 133 10.73 -4.63 -6.67
CA VAL A 133 10.68 -5.95 -6.04
C VAL A 133 10.27 -5.90 -4.58
N CYS A 134 10.37 -4.73 -3.96
CA CYS A 134 10.11 -4.53 -2.54
C CYS A 134 9.17 -3.33 -2.30
N LEU A 135 8.45 -3.39 -1.18
CA LEU A 135 7.56 -2.35 -0.70
C LEU A 135 7.56 -2.38 0.83
N ASP A 136 7.46 -1.23 1.46
CA ASP A 136 7.20 -1.15 2.89
C ASP A 136 5.71 -1.37 3.18
N TRP A 137 5.27 -2.63 3.20
CA TRP A 137 3.91 -3.03 3.59
C TRP A 137 3.55 -2.62 5.01
N VAL A 138 4.50 -2.69 5.95
CA VAL A 138 4.28 -2.25 7.32
C VAL A 138 4.00 -0.74 7.34
N GLY A 139 4.87 0.05 6.71
CA GLY A 139 4.71 1.50 6.59
C GLY A 139 3.41 1.88 5.87
N LEU A 140 3.07 1.20 4.77
CA LEU A 140 1.80 1.42 4.07
C LEU A 140 0.60 1.13 4.98
N THR A 141 0.60 0.00 5.67
CA THR A 141 -0.52 -0.40 6.55
C THR A 141 -0.70 0.58 7.71
N ASP A 142 0.40 1.05 8.30
CA ASP A 142 0.36 2.07 9.35
C ASP A 142 -0.19 3.40 8.82
N VAL A 143 0.31 3.88 7.68
CA VAL A 143 -0.19 5.12 7.03
C VAL A 143 -1.69 5.03 6.75
N LEU A 144 -2.14 3.93 6.14
CA LEU A 144 -3.57 3.75 5.80
C LEU A 144 -4.47 3.68 7.04
N SER A 145 -3.94 3.17 8.16
CA SER A 145 -4.66 3.16 9.44
C SER A 145 -4.99 4.56 9.97
N PHE A 146 -4.26 5.58 9.54
CA PHE A 146 -4.45 6.97 9.92
C PHE A 146 -4.74 7.90 8.73
N TRP A 147 -5.14 7.34 7.58
CA TRP A 147 -5.27 8.07 6.31
C TRP A 147 -6.13 9.33 6.38
N GLU A 148 -7.23 9.30 7.14
CA GLU A 148 -8.14 10.44 7.31
C GLU A 148 -7.54 11.63 8.07
N GLN A 149 -6.35 11.47 8.64
CA GLN A 149 -5.67 12.55 9.37
C GLN A 149 -4.84 13.39 8.38
N GLU A 150 -5.18 14.67 8.27
CA GLU A 150 -4.46 15.63 7.42
C GLU A 150 -2.92 15.64 7.61
N PRO A 151 -2.36 15.51 8.83
CA PRO A 151 -0.92 15.39 9.00
C PRO A 151 -0.30 14.19 8.26
N VAL A 152 -0.99 13.06 8.19
CA VAL A 152 -0.53 11.84 7.51
C VAL A 152 -0.53 12.04 6.00
N LYS A 153 -1.59 12.66 5.45
CA LYS A 153 -1.65 13.01 4.01
C LYS A 153 -0.55 13.99 3.63
N ARG A 154 -0.25 14.96 4.50
CA ARG A 154 0.85 15.92 4.29
C ARG A 154 2.21 15.22 4.26
N GLU A 155 2.51 14.38 5.25
CA GLU A 155 3.77 13.64 5.31
C GLU A 155 3.96 12.71 4.10
N TRP A 156 2.87 12.08 3.63
CA TRP A 156 2.83 11.30 2.40
C TRP A 156 3.23 12.14 1.18
N SER A 157 2.61 13.31 0.99
CA SER A 157 2.93 14.23 -0.10
C SER A 157 4.36 14.77 -0.01
N ASP A 158 4.82 15.16 1.18
CA ASP A 158 6.17 15.68 1.40
C ASP A 158 7.24 14.61 1.08
N SER A 159 6.99 13.37 1.49
CA SER A 159 7.86 12.23 1.17
C SER A 159 7.96 11.99 -0.34
N PHE A 160 6.83 12.07 -1.06
CA PHE A 160 6.80 11.98 -2.51
C PHE A 160 7.58 13.13 -3.15
N ILE A 161 7.31 14.38 -2.76
CA ILE A 161 7.96 15.58 -3.32
C ILE A 161 9.47 15.51 -3.12
N LYS A 162 9.91 15.13 -1.92
CA LYS A 162 11.34 14.95 -1.61
C LYS A 162 11.96 13.90 -2.53
N ALA A 163 11.36 12.71 -2.64
CA ALA A 163 11.86 11.65 -3.51
C ALA A 163 11.86 12.03 -5.00
N TYR A 164 10.87 12.81 -5.43
CA TYR A 164 10.77 13.32 -6.80
C TYR A 164 11.81 14.42 -7.10
N LYS A 165 12.24 15.20 -6.10
CA LYS A 165 13.19 16.32 -6.28
C LYS A 165 14.66 15.97 -6.10
N ILE A 166 15.00 14.87 -5.40
CA ILE A 166 16.37 14.53 -4.93
C ILE A 166 17.51 14.51 -5.99
N ASN A 167 17.25 14.71 -7.30
CA ASN A 167 18.30 14.89 -8.32
C ASN A 167 18.03 16.01 -9.34
N LYS A 168 17.02 16.87 -9.16
CA LYS A 168 16.79 17.98 -10.12
C LYS A 168 17.86 19.07 -10.01
N GLU A 169 18.50 19.17 -8.84
CA GLU A 169 19.57 20.13 -8.55
C GLU A 169 20.95 19.69 -9.07
N ASP A 170 21.17 18.41 -9.40
CA ASP A 170 22.42 17.91 -9.97
C ASP A 170 22.42 17.90 -11.52
N SER A 171 21.29 18.21 -12.15
CA SER A 171 21.12 18.22 -13.62
C SER A 171 21.00 19.63 -14.23
N ASP A 172 20.97 20.67 -13.40
CA ASP A 172 20.96 22.09 -13.81
C ASP A 172 22.36 22.74 -13.67
N VAL A 173 23.40 21.92 -13.49
CA VAL A 173 24.81 22.33 -13.54
C VAL A 173 25.50 21.54 -14.66
N ASP A 174 25.28 21.97 -15.89
CA ASP A 174 26.18 21.79 -17.05
C ASP A 174 25.78 22.77 -18.17
#